data_AF-A0ABD5B6I8-F1
#
_entry.id   AF-A0ABD5B6I8-F1
#
_cell.length_a   1.000
_cell.length_b   1.000
_cell.length_c   1.000
_cell.angle_alpha   90.00
_cell.angle_beta   90.00
_cell.angle_gamma   90.00
#
_symmetry.space_group_name_H-M   'P 1'
#
loop_
_entity.id
_entity.type
_entity.pdbx_description
1 polymer ?
#
loop_
_entity_poly.entity_id
_entity_poly.type
_entity_poly.pdbx_seq_one_letter_code
_entity_poly.pdbx_strand_id
1 'polypeptide(L)'
;MSYREFNSWVYKYYLENLIPNQINSLTIPSGEIEHYLISSNDDLKNWQEINRDSWSYLLKLYPDNTPRFLGLIALQCHAAFKMHKDNSVSASNFRERFVELTGIGSNTKLNQLFTEMYDSKLNVQEKIWKSVVDFFKINFQ
;
A
#
# COMPACT_ATOMS: atom_id res chain seq x y z
N MET A 1 -1.52 17.00 1.92
CA MET A 1 -2.18 15.70 2.11
C MET A 1 -1.24 14.68 2.72
N SER A 2 -1.58 14.15 3.90
CA SER A 2 -0.84 13.12 4.60
C SER A 2 -1.14 11.70 4.10
N TYR A 3 -0.25 10.75 4.40
CA TYR A 3 -0.51 9.32 4.22
C TYR A 3 -1.80 8.87 4.92
N ARG A 4 -2.09 9.43 6.09
CA ARG A 4 -3.32 9.11 6.83
C ARG A 4 -4.57 9.44 6.01
N GLU A 5 -4.62 10.61 5.39
CA GLU A 5 -5.74 11.02 4.55
C GLU A 5 -5.90 10.08 3.35
N PHE A 6 -4.79 9.77 2.66
CA PHE A 6 -4.78 8.80 1.57
C PHE A 6 -5.27 7.41 2.02
N ASN A 7 -4.76 6.89 3.14
CA ASN A 7 -5.17 5.61 3.68
C ASN A 7 -6.66 5.58 4.07
N SER A 8 -7.18 6.66 4.66
CA SER A 8 -8.60 6.79 4.97
C SER A 8 -9.46 6.83 3.71
N TRP A 9 -8.99 7.47 2.64
CA TRP A 9 -9.68 7.43 1.34
C TRP A 9 -9.69 6.01 0.75
N VAL A 10 -8.54 5.31 0.73
CA VAL A 10 -8.46 3.91 0.29
C VAL A 10 -9.39 3.01 1.10
N TYR A 11 -9.44 3.20 2.42
CA TYR A 11 -10.33 2.44 3.30
C TYR A 11 -11.80 2.65 2.93
N LYS A 12 -12.23 3.90 2.74
CA LYS A 12 -13.60 4.20 2.30
C LYS A 12 -13.92 3.60 0.93
N TYR A 13 -12.98 3.72 -0.02
CA TYR A 13 -13.12 3.12 -1.33
C TYR A 13 -13.43 1.62 -1.25
N TYR A 14 -12.68 0.89 -0.42
CA TYR A 14 -12.93 -0.52 -0.17
C TYR A 14 -14.29 -0.75 0.48
N LEU A 15 -14.67 -0.01 1.52
CA LEU A 15 -16.01 -0.18 2.11
C LEU A 15 -17.17 0.06 1.11
N GLU A 16 -17.00 0.99 0.17
CA GLU A 16 -18.04 1.40 -0.78
C GLU A 16 -18.14 0.49 -2.02
N ASN A 17 -17.02 -0.07 -2.48
CA ASN A 17 -16.93 -0.76 -3.77
C ASN A 17 -16.80 -2.28 -3.66
N LEU A 18 -16.55 -2.81 -2.46
CA LEU A 18 -16.42 -4.24 -2.25
C LEU A 18 -17.78 -4.88 -1.99
N ILE A 19 -18.10 -5.91 -2.77
CA ILE A 19 -19.38 -6.60 -2.69
C ILE A 19 -19.23 -7.81 -1.76
N PRO A 20 -20.05 -7.91 -0.70
CA PRO A 20 -20.01 -9.07 0.19
C PRO A 20 -20.22 -10.38 -0.55
N ASN A 21 -19.50 -11.44 -0.15
CA ASN A 21 -19.57 -12.79 -0.73
C ASN A 21 -19.12 -12.90 -2.21
N GLN A 22 -18.44 -11.90 -2.74
CA GLN A 22 -17.90 -11.94 -4.11
C GLN A 22 -16.37 -11.97 -4.15
N ILE A 23 -15.83 -12.36 -5.30
CA ILE A 23 -14.42 -12.20 -5.62
C ILE A 23 -14.16 -10.71 -5.79
N ASN A 24 -13.56 -10.13 -4.76
CA ASN A 24 -13.21 -8.73 -4.68
C ASN A 24 -11.76 -8.49 -5.13
N SER A 25 -11.49 -7.33 -5.74
CA SER A 25 -10.11 -6.93 -6.09
C SER A 25 -9.50 -6.01 -5.03
N LEU A 26 -8.21 -6.20 -4.77
CA LEU A 26 -7.39 -5.27 -4.00
C LEU A 26 -6.91 -4.06 -4.81
N THR A 27 -7.16 -4.06 -6.12
CA THR A 27 -6.72 -2.96 -6.99
C THR A 27 -7.78 -1.88 -7.04
N ILE A 28 -7.38 -0.64 -6.79
CA ILE A 28 -8.15 0.54 -7.15
C ILE A 28 -7.76 0.94 -8.59
N PRO A 29 -8.70 1.33 -9.46
CA PRO A 29 -8.39 1.77 -10.81
C PRO A 29 -7.31 2.85 -10.83
N SER A 30 -6.32 2.71 -11.72
CA SER A 30 -5.14 3.60 -11.79
C SER A 30 -5.55 5.07 -11.90
N GLY A 31 -6.59 5.36 -12.70
CA GLY A 31 -7.09 6.72 -12.88
C GLY A 31 -7.64 7.35 -11.60
N GLU A 32 -8.25 6.56 -10.71
CA GLU A 32 -8.74 7.06 -9.41
C GLU A 32 -7.58 7.39 -8.46
N ILE A 33 -6.58 6.50 -8.39
CA ILE A 33 -5.37 6.76 -7.62
C ILE A 33 -4.65 8.00 -8.17
N GLU A 34 -4.43 8.08 -9.48
CA GLU A 34 -3.74 9.20 -10.10
C GLU A 34 -4.50 10.52 -9.90
N HIS A 35 -5.82 10.51 -10.05
CA HIS A 35 -6.65 11.70 -9.78
C HIS A 35 -6.53 12.16 -8.33
N TYR A 36 -6.59 11.21 -7.38
CA TYR A 36 -6.42 11.51 -5.96
C TYR A 36 -5.03 12.07 -5.65
N LEU A 37 -3.97 11.49 -6.23
CA LEU A 37 -2.60 11.98 -6.05
C LEU A 37 -2.37 13.36 -6.68
N ILE A 38 -2.84 13.60 -7.91
CA ILE A 38 -2.68 14.88 -8.61
C ILE A 38 -3.44 16.01 -7.89
N SER A 39 -4.68 15.77 -7.50
CA SER A 39 -5.53 16.76 -6.83
C SER A 39 -4.98 17.20 -5.46
N SER A 40 -4.13 16.38 -4.84
CA SER A 40 -3.62 16.62 -3.51
C SER A 40 -2.46 17.61 -3.41
N ASN A 41 -1.80 17.92 -4.55
CA ASN A 41 -0.61 18.77 -4.65
C ASN A 41 0.49 18.46 -3.61
N ASP A 42 0.55 17.21 -3.12
CA ASP A 42 1.52 16.76 -2.12
C ASP A 42 2.49 15.76 -2.72
N ASP A 43 3.73 15.77 -2.22
CA ASP A 43 4.78 14.85 -2.64
C ASP A 43 4.76 13.63 -1.73
N LEU A 44 4.54 12.44 -2.31
CA LEU A 44 4.55 11.16 -1.57
C LEU A 44 5.87 10.96 -0.82
N LYS A 45 6.96 11.60 -1.25
CA LYS A 45 8.24 11.63 -0.52
C LYS A 45 8.12 12.14 0.91
N ASN A 46 7.16 13.02 1.17
CA ASN A 46 6.95 13.61 2.49
C ASN A 46 6.16 12.71 3.44
N TRP A 47 5.61 11.59 2.94
CA TRP A 47 4.84 10.65 3.76
C TRP A 47 5.76 9.82 4.62
N GLN A 48 6.13 10.38 5.77
CA GLN A 48 7.02 9.74 6.72
C GLN A 48 6.54 8.36 7.13
N GLU A 49 5.24 8.10 7.13
CA GLU A 49 4.73 6.76 7.32
C GLU A 49 5.43 5.79 6.36
N ILE A 50 5.21 5.88 5.05
CA ILE A 50 5.75 4.89 4.12
C ILE A 50 7.27 5.02 3.90
N ASN A 51 7.83 6.19 4.23
CA ASN A 51 9.25 6.51 4.09
C ASN A 51 10.07 6.39 5.39
N ARG A 52 9.46 5.93 6.50
CA ARG A 52 10.12 5.70 7.80
C ARG A 52 11.08 4.51 7.75
N ASP A 53 11.78 4.30 8.86
CA ASP A 53 12.75 3.21 8.99
C ASP A 53 12.14 1.81 9.03
N SER A 54 10.84 1.70 9.32
CA SER A 54 10.15 0.43 9.54
C SER A 54 8.69 0.54 9.12
N TRP A 55 8.12 -0.52 8.57
CA TRP A 55 6.69 -0.62 8.27
C TRP A 55 5.87 -1.27 9.39
N SER A 56 6.51 -1.72 10.47
CA SER A 56 5.83 -2.35 11.62
C SER A 56 4.73 -1.47 12.23
N TYR A 57 4.85 -0.13 12.15
CA TYR A 57 3.82 0.78 12.64
C TYR A 57 2.51 0.74 11.82
N LEU A 58 2.55 0.28 10.55
CA LEU A 58 1.38 0.13 9.67
C LEU A 58 0.45 -1.01 10.11
N LEU A 59 0.93 -1.91 10.96
CA LEU A 59 0.13 -3.00 11.52
C LEU A 59 -0.78 -2.55 12.66
N LYS A 60 -0.74 -1.27 13.04
CA LYS A 60 -1.64 -0.69 14.06
C LYS A 60 -2.90 -0.12 13.41
N LEU A 61 -3.91 0.16 14.25
CA LEU A 61 -5.11 0.91 13.86
C LEU A 61 -4.92 2.40 14.13
N TYR A 62 -5.62 3.24 13.38
CA TYR A 62 -5.87 4.64 13.76
C TYR A 62 -6.92 4.70 14.90
N PRO A 63 -7.08 5.85 15.60
CA PRO A 63 -8.08 6.00 16.66
C PRO A 63 -9.53 5.75 16.22
N ASP A 64 -9.81 5.92 14.92
CA ASP A 64 -11.11 5.65 14.28
C ASP A 64 -11.26 4.19 13.83
N ASN A 65 -10.38 3.29 14.28
CA ASN A 65 -10.29 1.88 13.90
C ASN A 65 -9.92 1.61 12.43
N THR A 66 -9.52 2.62 11.66
CA THR A 66 -9.05 2.42 10.29
C THR A 66 -7.70 1.68 10.29
N PRO A 67 -7.54 0.57 9.55
CA PRO A 67 -6.25 -0.10 9.41
C PRO A 67 -5.25 0.78 8.66
N ARG A 68 -4.02 0.90 9.17
CA ARG A 68 -3.02 1.83 8.61
C ARG A 68 -2.33 1.32 7.36
N PHE A 69 -2.35 0.02 7.09
CA PHE A 69 -1.60 -0.60 5.99
C PHE A 69 -2.27 -0.49 4.61
N LEU A 70 -3.55 -0.11 4.54
CA LEU A 70 -4.34 -0.20 3.30
C LEU A 70 -3.79 0.73 2.20
N GLY A 71 -3.34 1.93 2.57
CA GLY A 71 -2.70 2.86 1.65
C GLY A 71 -1.40 2.30 1.07
N LEU A 72 -0.59 1.59 1.87
CA LEU A 72 0.64 0.98 1.35
C LEU A 72 0.30 -0.06 0.28
N ILE A 73 -0.70 -0.90 0.54
CA ILE A 73 -1.15 -1.93 -0.41
C ILE A 73 -1.66 -1.33 -1.70
N ALA A 74 -2.49 -0.28 -1.62
CA ALA A 74 -2.98 0.42 -2.82
C ALA A 74 -1.82 0.96 -3.67
N LEU A 75 -0.79 1.54 -3.04
CA LEU A 75 0.41 2.02 -3.74
C LEU A 75 1.23 0.87 -4.35
N GLN A 76 1.36 -0.26 -3.66
CA GLN A 76 2.04 -1.45 -4.19
C GLN A 76 1.29 -2.01 -5.41
N CYS A 77 -0.03 -2.14 -5.34
CA CYS A 77 -0.85 -2.54 -6.47
C CYS A 77 -0.74 -1.56 -7.65
N HIS A 78 -0.72 -0.26 -7.38
CA HIS A 78 -0.55 0.77 -8.40
C HIS A 78 0.83 0.71 -9.07
N ALA A 79 1.90 0.52 -8.30
CA ALA A 79 3.25 0.33 -8.85
C ALA A 79 3.34 -0.93 -9.70
N ALA A 80 2.72 -2.03 -9.26
CA ALA A 80 2.63 -3.26 -10.05
C ALA A 80 1.86 -3.04 -11.36
N PHE A 81 0.77 -2.27 -11.34
CA PHE A 81 0.04 -1.89 -12.55
C PHE A 81 0.93 -1.09 -13.51
N LYS A 82 1.73 -0.13 -13.03
CA LYS A 82 2.61 0.69 -13.88
C LYS A 82 3.66 -0.12 -14.64
N MET A 83 3.95 -1.35 -14.20
CA MET A 83 4.85 -2.25 -14.92
C MET A 83 4.33 -2.71 -16.28
N HIS A 84 3.06 -2.46 -16.64
CA HIS A 84 2.58 -2.73 -18.01
C HIS A 84 3.35 -1.92 -19.08
N LYS A 85 4.02 -0.83 -18.67
CA LYS A 85 4.88 -0.01 -19.54
C LYS A 85 6.30 -0.56 -19.66
N ASP A 86 6.64 -1.57 -18.86
CA ASP A 86 7.96 -2.20 -18.86
C ASP A 86 7.99 -3.36 -19.85
N ASN A 87 9.16 -3.59 -20.46
CA ASN A 87 9.37 -4.69 -21.40
C ASN A 87 9.23 -6.09 -20.74
N SER A 88 9.19 -6.16 -19.40
CA SER A 88 9.00 -7.39 -18.65
C SER A 88 8.35 -7.13 -17.29
N VAL A 89 7.64 -8.14 -16.76
CA VAL A 89 7.09 -8.14 -15.40
C VAL A 89 8.13 -8.80 -14.49
N SER A 90 8.81 -8.01 -13.66
CA SER A 90 9.84 -8.51 -12.74
C SER A 90 9.82 -7.79 -11.39
N ALA A 91 10.38 -8.43 -10.36
CA ALA A 91 10.56 -7.80 -9.05
C ALA A 91 11.51 -6.60 -9.10
N SER A 92 12.41 -6.53 -10.08
CA SER A 92 13.26 -5.35 -10.29
C SER A 92 12.43 -4.16 -10.75
N ASN A 93 11.60 -4.36 -11.77
CA ASN A 93 10.77 -3.31 -12.34
C ASN A 93 9.72 -2.83 -11.33
N PHE A 94 9.12 -3.75 -10.57
CA PHE A 94 8.24 -3.38 -9.46
C PHE A 94 8.93 -2.43 -8.47
N ARG A 95 10.15 -2.76 -8.04
CA ARG A 95 10.91 -1.94 -7.09
C ARG A 95 11.22 -0.56 -7.65
N GLU A 96 11.64 -0.49 -8.91
CA GLU A 96 11.88 0.77 -9.61
C GLU A 96 10.61 1.64 -9.65
N ARG A 97 9.47 1.09 -10.11
CA ARG A 97 8.19 1.81 -10.16
C ARG A 97 7.70 2.24 -8.78
N PHE A 98 7.89 1.40 -7.77
CA PHE A 98 7.48 1.71 -6.40
C PHE A 98 8.36 2.80 -5.78
N VAL A 99 9.68 2.77 -6.01
CA VAL A 99 10.60 3.84 -5.62
C VAL A 99 10.29 5.15 -6.34
N GLU A 100 10.02 5.13 -7.64
CA GLU A 100 9.62 6.32 -8.39
C GLU A 100 8.33 6.94 -7.86
N LEU A 101 7.34 6.09 -7.52
CA LEU A 101 6.06 6.53 -7.00
C LEU A 101 6.17 7.14 -5.59
N THR A 102 6.84 6.45 -4.68
CA THR A 102 6.88 6.81 -3.24
C THR A 102 8.03 7.73 -2.87
N GLY A 103 9.07 7.75 -3.71
CA GLY A 103 10.33 8.42 -3.47
C GLY A 103 11.13 7.87 -2.29
N ILE A 104 10.91 6.59 -1.94
CA ILE A 104 11.80 5.86 -1.02
C ILE A 104 13.23 5.95 -1.56
N GLY A 105 14.14 6.50 -0.77
CA GLY A 105 15.42 7.03 -1.25
C GLY A 105 16.38 6.04 -1.94
N SER A 106 16.13 4.72 -1.88
CA SER A 106 16.86 3.73 -2.68
C SER A 106 16.18 2.36 -2.71
N ASN A 107 16.53 1.53 -3.70
CA ASN A 107 16.19 0.10 -3.73
C ASN A 107 16.70 -0.66 -2.49
N THR A 108 17.84 -0.25 -1.93
CA THR A 108 18.37 -0.86 -0.70
C THR A 108 17.45 -0.61 0.48
N LYS A 109 16.98 0.63 0.65
CA LYS A 109 16.01 0.98 1.71
C LYS A 109 14.71 0.23 1.52
N LEU A 110 14.21 0.14 0.29
CA LEU A 110 13.01 -0.62 -0.01
C LEU A 110 13.17 -2.11 0.32
N ASN A 111 14.30 -2.73 -0.04
CA ASN A 111 14.58 -4.12 0.32
C ASN A 111 14.63 -4.31 1.85
N GLN A 112 15.24 -3.37 2.59
CA GLN A 112 15.24 -3.41 4.06
C GLN A 112 13.82 -3.41 4.64
N LEU A 113 12.91 -2.58 4.10
CA LEU A 113 11.51 -2.53 4.52
C LEU A 113 10.78 -3.85 4.20
N PHE A 114 11.04 -4.46 3.04
CA PHE A 114 10.45 -5.76 2.68
C PHE A 114 10.96 -6.91 3.55
N THR A 115 12.23 -6.89 3.94
CA THR A 115 12.88 -7.97 4.71
C THR A 115 12.91 -7.72 6.21
N GLU A 116 12.33 -6.63 6.69
CA GLU A 116 12.24 -6.34 8.12
C GLU A 116 11.50 -7.48 8.83
N MET A 117 12.12 -8.11 9.83
CA MET A 117 11.48 -9.18 10.58
C MET A 117 10.43 -8.58 11.53
N TYR A 118 9.20 -9.10 11.46
CA TYR A 118 8.15 -8.73 12.41
C TYR A 118 8.20 -9.64 13.65
N ASP A 119 8.31 -10.95 13.41
CA ASP A 119 8.54 -11.96 14.44
C ASP A 119 9.51 -13.04 13.91
N SER A 120 9.68 -14.15 14.62
CA SER A 120 10.60 -15.23 14.21
C SER A 120 10.17 -16.00 12.96
N LYS A 121 8.96 -15.75 12.44
CA LYS A 121 8.36 -16.51 11.32
C LYS A 121 8.02 -15.65 10.12
N LEU A 122 7.66 -14.38 10.33
CA LEU A 122 7.17 -13.50 9.27
C LEU A 122 7.99 -12.21 9.22
N ASN A 123 8.26 -11.76 7.99
CA ASN A 123 8.65 -10.37 7.77
C ASN A 123 7.41 -9.45 7.83
N VAL A 124 7.67 -8.15 7.95
CA VAL A 124 6.61 -7.13 8.08
C VAL A 124 5.70 -7.10 6.86
N GLN A 125 6.25 -7.26 5.65
CA GLN A 125 5.45 -7.27 4.43
C GLN A 125 4.48 -8.47 4.38
N GLU A 126 4.93 -9.66 4.75
CA GLU A 126 4.09 -10.86 4.86
C GLU A 126 3.02 -10.69 5.92
N LYS A 127 3.37 -10.10 7.06
CA LYS A 127 2.40 -9.81 8.12
C LYS A 127 1.35 -8.80 7.66
N ILE A 128 1.74 -7.77 6.92
CA ILE A 128 0.81 -6.81 6.30
C ILE A 128 -0.13 -7.52 5.34
N TRP A 129 0.37 -8.36 4.42
CA TRP A 129 -0.47 -9.12 3.50
C TRP A 129 -1.46 -10.04 4.23
N LYS A 130 -1.02 -10.70 5.30
CA LYS A 130 -1.92 -11.49 6.14
C LYS A 130 -3.01 -10.63 6.77
N SER A 131 -2.66 -9.45 7.30
CA SER A 131 -3.62 -8.50 7.87
C SER A 131 -4.62 -7.96 6.84
N VAL A 132 -4.22 -7.80 5.57
CA VAL A 132 -5.14 -7.49 4.46
C VAL A 132 -6.14 -8.61 4.29
N VAL A 133 -5.68 -9.86 4.16
CA VAL A 133 -6.58 -11.01 4.00
C VAL A 133 -7.58 -11.08 5.16
N ASP A 134 -7.11 -10.92 6.40
CA ASP A 134 -7.97 -10.93 7.58
C ASP A 134 -8.98 -9.78 7.57
N PHE A 135 -8.56 -8.56 7.18
CA PHE A 135 -9.46 -7.41 7.00
C PHE A 135 -10.60 -7.72 6.02
N PHE A 136 -10.28 -8.28 4.85
CA PHE A 136 -11.31 -8.57 3.85
C PHE A 136 -12.26 -9.70 4.28
N LYS A 137 -11.75 -10.71 4.98
CA LYS A 137 -12.56 -11.80 5.55
C LYS A 137 -13.55 -11.32 6.60
N ILE A 138 -13.16 -10.36 7.44
CA ILE A 138 -14.02 -9.87 8.54
C ILE A 138 -15.12 -8.95 8.01
N ASN A 139 -14.82 -8.15 6.99
CA ASN A 139 -15.72 -7.07 6.54
C ASN A 139 -16.56 -7.43 5.31
N PHE A 140 -16.18 -8.43 4.53
CA PHE A 140 -16.79 -8.69 3.22
C PHE A 140 -16.97 -10.18 2.85
N GLN A 141 -16.64 -11.12 3.75
CA GLN A 141 -17.11 -12.51 3.68
C GLN A 141 -18.19 -12.72 4.73
#